data_AF-D6X2W0-F1
#
_entry.id   AF-D6X2W0-F1
#
_cell.length_a   1.000
_cell.length_b   1.000
_cell.length_c   1.000
_cell.angle_alpha   90.00
_cell.angle_beta   90.00
_cell.angle_gamma   90.00
#
_symmetry.space_group_name_H-M   'P 1'
#
loop_
_entity.id
_entity.type
_entity.pdbx_description
1 polymer ?
#
loop_
_entity_poly.entity_id
_entity_poly.type
_entity_poly.pdbx_seq_one_letter_code
_entity_poly.pdbx_strand_id
1 'polypeptide(L)'
;MNFLAEIQVINPESIVKLATLGDIKPSCNRVAENLEKIKAYLKTCTPPNQPDLYMQLIKGVEALHEKICTESPFRSQFEKIHKCLHELRNDLEDCGGPADWNENSDNAAVCKAYKDIADCYYIKTAKVCGNSAAATTKELLQSIIDSILTISCDNVKETPKVKDPMPEEYMKKENKADTMILPTVLHLLVSIILIFI
;
A
#
# COMPACT_ATOMS: atom_id res chain seq x y z
N MET A 1 -14.13 -19.87 5.37
CA MET A 1 -13.68 -19.08 4.22
C MET A 1 -12.89 -17.92 4.79
N ASN A 2 -11.57 -17.97 4.69
CA ASN A 2 -10.70 -17.05 5.41
C ASN A 2 -9.83 -16.25 4.44
N PHE A 3 -10.31 -15.96 3.22
CA PHE A 3 -9.50 -15.36 2.15
C PHE A 3 -8.92 -14.00 2.56
N LEU A 4 -9.74 -13.10 3.12
CA LEU A 4 -9.25 -11.81 3.62
C LEU A 4 -8.32 -11.97 4.84
N ALA A 5 -8.61 -12.93 5.73
CA ALA A 5 -7.74 -13.22 6.87
C ALA A 5 -6.37 -13.80 6.45
N GLU A 6 -6.30 -14.58 5.37
CA GLU A 6 -5.06 -15.09 4.77
C GLU A 6 -4.12 -13.95 4.34
N ILE A 7 -4.66 -12.77 4.04
CA ILE A 7 -3.90 -11.55 3.72
C ILE A 7 -4.03 -10.46 4.79
N GLN A 8 -4.53 -10.80 5.98
CA GLN A 8 -4.67 -9.89 7.13
C GLN A 8 -5.50 -8.62 6.84
N VAL A 9 -6.49 -8.73 5.95
CA VAL A 9 -7.42 -7.65 5.65
C VAL A 9 -8.62 -7.72 6.60
N ILE A 10 -8.78 -6.69 7.42
CA ILE A 10 -9.87 -6.55 8.40
C ILE A 10 -10.60 -5.21 8.32
N ASN A 11 -9.96 -4.20 7.73
CA ASN A 11 -10.49 -2.84 7.54
C ASN A 11 -9.81 -2.15 6.34
N PRO A 12 -10.27 -0.97 5.88
CA PRO A 12 -9.68 -0.27 4.74
C PRO A 12 -8.17 -0.02 4.86
N GLU A 13 -7.69 0.36 6.04
CA GLU A 13 -6.29 0.69 6.30
C GLU A 13 -5.37 -0.54 6.22
N SER A 14 -5.87 -1.71 6.63
CA SER A 14 -5.14 -2.98 6.49
C SER A 14 -4.88 -3.35 5.03
N ILE A 15 -5.72 -2.89 4.09
CA ILE A 15 -5.47 -3.08 2.65
C ILE A 15 -4.31 -2.20 2.20
N VAL A 16 -4.26 -0.94 2.65
CA VAL A 16 -3.16 -0.02 2.33
C VAL A 16 -1.85 -0.55 2.91
N LYS A 17 -1.90 -1.14 4.11
CA LYS A 17 -0.76 -1.80 4.75
C LYS A 17 -0.17 -2.90 3.88
N LEU A 18 -0.97 -3.66 3.12
CA LEU A 18 -0.43 -4.68 2.22
C LEU A 18 0.57 -4.11 1.20
N ALA A 19 0.37 -2.86 0.77
CA ALA A 19 1.27 -2.18 -0.17
C ALA A 19 2.64 -1.86 0.41
N THR A 20 2.78 -1.87 1.74
CA THR A 20 4.03 -1.53 2.45
C THR A 20 4.75 -2.78 2.99
N LEU A 21 4.22 -3.98 2.72
CA LEU A 21 4.78 -5.24 3.18
C LEU A 21 5.69 -5.88 2.13
N GLY A 22 6.86 -6.34 2.59
CA GLY A 22 7.78 -7.17 1.81
C GLY A 22 8.15 -6.52 0.48
N ASP A 23 8.47 -7.33 -0.53
CA ASP A 23 8.69 -6.85 -1.89
C ASP A 23 7.36 -6.79 -2.66
N ILE A 24 7.21 -5.79 -3.54
CA ILE A 24 5.98 -5.56 -4.33
C ILE A 24 5.57 -6.82 -5.11
N LYS A 25 6.50 -7.45 -5.83
CA LYS A 25 6.17 -8.58 -6.74
C LYS A 25 5.64 -9.81 -5.98
N PRO A 26 6.31 -10.33 -4.93
CA PRO A 26 5.73 -11.37 -4.08
C PRO A 26 4.39 -10.98 -3.45
N SER A 27 4.25 -9.75 -2.96
CA SER A 27 2.99 -9.25 -2.38
C SER A 27 1.85 -9.26 -3.40
N CYS A 28 2.12 -8.82 -4.64
CA CYS A 28 1.18 -8.86 -5.75
C CYS A 28 0.74 -10.28 -6.11
N ASN A 29 1.67 -11.24 -6.16
CA ASN A 29 1.32 -12.64 -6.41
C ASN A 29 0.39 -13.19 -5.33
N ARG A 30 0.70 -12.92 -4.06
CA ARG A 30 -0.12 -13.36 -2.92
C ARG A 30 -1.52 -12.76 -2.95
N VAL A 31 -1.64 -11.48 -3.30
CA VAL A 31 -2.95 -10.81 -3.46
C VAL A 31 -3.73 -11.40 -4.63
N ALA A 32 -3.09 -11.59 -5.79
CA ALA A 32 -3.72 -12.16 -6.98
C ALA A 32 -4.25 -13.58 -6.71
N GLU A 33 -3.45 -14.45 -6.09
CA GLU A 33 -3.87 -15.81 -5.71
C GLU A 33 -5.11 -15.79 -4.79
N ASN A 34 -5.15 -14.86 -3.83
CA ASN A 34 -6.31 -14.73 -2.93
C ASN A 34 -7.55 -14.22 -3.66
N LEU A 35 -7.40 -13.24 -4.55
CA LEU A 35 -8.50 -12.74 -5.38
C LEU A 35 -9.08 -13.84 -6.28
N GLU A 36 -8.25 -14.69 -6.88
CA GLU A 36 -8.74 -15.82 -7.70
C GLU A 36 -9.52 -16.85 -6.88
N LYS A 37 -9.09 -17.15 -5.63
CA LYS A 37 -9.86 -18.01 -4.72
C LYS A 37 -11.23 -17.38 -4.37
N ILE A 38 -11.26 -16.08 -4.11
CA ILE A 38 -12.50 -15.33 -3.82
C ILE A 38 -13.43 -15.39 -5.04
N LYS A 39 -12.93 -15.08 -6.23
CA LYS A 39 -13.73 -15.14 -7.48
C LYS A 39 -14.29 -16.54 -7.73
N ALA A 40 -13.49 -17.59 -7.51
CA ALA A 40 -13.96 -18.97 -7.64
C ALA A 40 -15.07 -19.30 -6.63
N TYR A 41 -14.93 -18.86 -5.39
CA TYR A 41 -15.96 -19.03 -4.35
C TYR A 41 -17.26 -18.28 -4.70
N LEU A 42 -17.15 -17.01 -5.11
CA LEU A 42 -18.29 -16.17 -5.46
C LEU A 42 -19.09 -16.69 -6.67
N LYS A 43 -18.49 -17.48 -7.57
CA LYS A 43 -19.25 -18.16 -8.65
C LYS A 43 -20.29 -19.14 -8.13
N THR A 44 -20.12 -19.64 -6.91
CA THR A 44 -20.98 -20.67 -6.31
C THR A 44 -21.87 -20.12 -5.20
N CYS A 45 -21.83 -18.81 -4.94
CA CYS A 45 -22.54 -18.17 -3.83
C CYS A 45 -23.32 -16.95 -4.31
N THR A 46 -24.45 -16.68 -3.66
CA THR A 46 -25.24 -15.47 -3.90
C THR A 46 -24.70 -14.36 -3.01
N PRO A 47 -24.20 -13.23 -3.57
CA PRO A 47 -23.81 -12.08 -2.77
C PRO A 47 -25.01 -11.57 -1.97
N PRO A 48 -24.80 -11.02 -0.76
CA PRO A 48 -25.87 -10.40 0.01
C PRO A 48 -26.48 -9.21 -0.75
N ASN A 49 -27.79 -8.99 -0.56
CA ASN A 49 -28.55 -7.90 -1.19
C ASN A 49 -28.37 -6.54 -0.50
N GLN A 50 -27.51 -6.46 0.52
CA GLN A 50 -27.26 -5.30 1.36
C GLN A 50 -25.75 -4.94 1.29
N PRO A 51 -25.35 -3.70 1.61
CA PRO A 51 -23.93 -3.37 1.80
C PRO A 51 -23.31 -4.36 2.80
N ASP A 52 -22.22 -4.98 2.37
CA ASP A 52 -21.55 -6.04 3.13
C ASP A 52 -20.07 -5.71 3.21
N LEU A 53 -19.55 -5.60 4.44
CA LEU A 53 -18.16 -5.25 4.71
C LEU A 53 -17.18 -6.15 3.94
N TYR A 54 -17.46 -7.45 3.86
CA TYR A 54 -16.58 -8.40 3.19
C TYR A 54 -16.48 -8.10 1.69
N MET A 55 -17.61 -7.84 1.04
CA MET A 55 -17.66 -7.45 -0.37
C MET A 55 -17.01 -6.07 -0.61
N GLN A 56 -17.16 -5.12 0.31
CA GLN A 56 -16.49 -3.83 0.22
C GLN A 56 -14.97 -3.98 0.34
N LEU A 57 -14.48 -4.76 1.30
CA LEU A 57 -13.05 -5.02 1.46
C LEU A 57 -12.46 -5.76 0.25
N ILE A 58 -13.20 -6.69 -0.37
CA ILE A 58 -12.78 -7.33 -1.63
C ILE A 58 -12.55 -6.27 -2.72
N LYS A 59 -13.47 -5.31 -2.90
CA LYS A 59 -13.28 -4.22 -3.88
C LYS A 59 -12.03 -3.40 -3.57
N GLY A 60 -11.78 -3.11 -2.30
CA GLY A 60 -10.55 -2.44 -1.87
C GLY A 60 -9.28 -3.22 -2.23
N VAL A 61 -9.29 -4.54 -2.05
CA VAL A 61 -8.17 -5.42 -2.43
C VAL A 61 -8.00 -5.49 -3.95
N GLU A 62 -9.09 -5.52 -4.71
CA GLU A 62 -9.05 -5.44 -6.18
C GLU A 62 -8.46 -4.11 -6.64
N ALA A 63 -8.89 -2.99 -6.04
CA ALA A 63 -8.36 -1.66 -6.34
C ALA A 63 -6.86 -1.53 -6.00
N LEU A 64 -6.43 -2.08 -4.85
CA LEU A 64 -5.01 -2.19 -4.52
C LEU A 64 -4.26 -2.94 -5.63
N HIS A 65 -4.70 -4.15 -5.96
CA HIS A 65 -4.06 -4.99 -6.96
C HIS A 65 -3.98 -4.29 -8.32
N GLU A 66 -5.07 -3.68 -8.79
CA GLU A 66 -5.08 -2.91 -10.03
C GLU A 66 -4.05 -1.78 -9.98
N LYS A 67 -4.02 -1.01 -8.89
CA LYS A 67 -3.20 0.20 -8.77
C LYS A 67 -1.70 -0.08 -8.70
N ILE A 68 -1.27 -1.11 -7.94
CA ILE A 68 0.17 -1.36 -7.68
C ILE A 68 0.73 -2.62 -8.33
N CYS A 69 -0.10 -3.56 -8.79
CA CYS A 69 0.37 -4.81 -9.39
C CYS A 69 0.30 -4.81 -10.91
N THR A 70 -0.57 -4.01 -11.51
CA THR A 70 -0.60 -3.84 -12.97
C THR A 70 0.41 -2.79 -13.41
N GLU A 71 1.00 -2.98 -14.59
CA GLU A 71 1.92 -2.00 -15.18
C GLU A 71 1.17 -0.68 -15.43
N SER A 72 1.57 0.37 -14.71
CA SER A 72 0.95 1.68 -14.81
C SER A 72 1.96 2.79 -14.47
N PRO A 73 1.75 4.03 -14.94
CA PRO A 73 2.56 5.17 -14.51
C PRO A 73 2.57 5.35 -12.99
N PHE A 74 1.47 4.98 -12.33
CA PHE A 74 1.36 5.00 -10.87
C PHE A 74 2.29 3.97 -10.22
N ARG A 75 2.28 2.72 -10.71
CA ARG A 75 3.15 1.66 -10.17
C ARG A 75 4.62 2.07 -10.18
N SER A 76 5.10 2.65 -11.29
CA SER A 76 6.49 3.14 -11.37
C SER A 76 6.79 4.31 -10.42
N GLN A 77 5.79 5.10 -10.01
CA GLN A 77 5.97 6.13 -8.98
C GLN A 77 6.00 5.52 -7.59
N PHE A 78 5.10 4.58 -7.33
CA PHE A 78 5.01 3.84 -6.07
C PHE A 78 6.29 3.04 -5.78
N GLU A 79 6.82 2.33 -6.78
CA GLU A 79 8.08 1.56 -6.67
C GLU A 79 9.25 2.41 -6.15
N LYS A 80 9.31 3.71 -6.51
CA LYS A 80 10.39 4.62 -6.09
C LYS A 80 10.33 5.01 -4.61
N ILE A 81 9.15 4.91 -4.00
CA ILE A 81 8.92 5.31 -2.60
C ILE A 81 8.68 4.11 -1.69
N HIS A 82 8.48 2.93 -2.26
CA HIS A 82 8.09 1.72 -1.56
C HIS A 82 9.05 1.35 -0.41
N LYS A 83 10.37 1.48 -0.61
CA LYS A 83 11.36 1.21 0.44
C LYS A 83 11.14 2.09 1.68
N CYS A 84 10.95 3.40 1.48
CA CYS A 84 10.68 4.31 2.60
C CYS A 84 9.33 4.02 3.26
N LEU A 85 8.29 3.70 2.49
CA LEU A 85 6.99 3.31 3.04
C LEU A 85 7.05 2.00 3.83
N HIS A 86 7.87 1.05 3.38
CA HIS A 86 8.12 -0.18 4.10
C HIS A 86 8.74 0.11 5.47
N GLU A 87 9.73 1.00 5.55
CA GLU A 87 10.35 1.41 6.81
C GLU A 87 9.38 2.20 7.71
N LEU A 88 8.54 3.05 7.11
CA LEU A 88 7.53 3.85 7.81
C LEU A 88 6.29 3.06 8.26
N ARG A 89 6.11 1.81 7.81
CA ARG A 89 4.84 1.06 7.90
C ARG A 89 4.26 0.97 9.33
N ASN A 90 5.12 0.85 10.34
CA ASN A 90 4.66 0.72 11.73
C ASN A 90 4.11 2.06 12.25
N ASP A 91 4.73 3.18 11.85
CA ASP A 91 4.25 4.51 12.22
C ASP A 91 2.92 4.84 11.53
N LEU A 92 2.64 4.25 10.37
CA LEU A 92 1.35 4.41 9.68
C LEU A 92 0.21 3.65 10.38
N GLU A 93 0.49 2.71 11.29
CA GLU A 93 -0.55 2.01 12.06
C GLU A 93 -1.30 2.97 12.99
N ASP A 94 -0.65 4.04 13.47
CA ASP A 94 -1.27 5.09 14.27
C ASP A 94 -2.35 5.90 13.51
N CYS A 95 -2.40 5.76 12.19
CA CYS A 95 -3.35 6.49 11.34
C CYS A 95 -4.69 5.74 11.16
N GLY A 96 -4.94 4.66 11.90
CA GLY A 96 -6.21 3.94 11.85
C GLY A 96 -7.40 4.79 12.26
N GLY A 97 -8.51 4.67 11.52
CA GLY A 97 -9.77 5.30 11.88
C GLY A 97 -10.42 4.67 13.11
N PRO A 98 -11.53 5.25 13.60
CA PRO A 98 -12.40 4.61 14.59
C PRO A 98 -12.84 3.21 14.13
N ALA A 99 -13.17 2.32 15.07
CA ALA A 99 -13.73 1.02 14.71
C ALA A 99 -14.96 1.17 13.82
N ASP A 100 -15.01 0.39 12.74
CA ASP A 100 -16.10 0.30 11.78
C ASP A 100 -16.55 1.65 11.17
N TRP A 101 -15.61 2.62 11.09
CA TRP A 101 -15.93 3.97 10.62
C TRP A 101 -16.54 4.00 9.21
N ASN A 102 -16.18 3.05 8.35
CA ASN A 102 -16.69 2.92 6.99
C ASN A 102 -18.12 2.33 6.90
N GLU A 103 -18.63 1.77 7.99
CA GLU A 103 -19.99 1.23 8.10
C GLU A 103 -20.95 2.18 8.85
N ASN A 104 -20.46 3.36 9.23
CA ASN A 104 -21.28 4.36 9.90
C ASN A 104 -22.38 4.90 8.97
N SER A 105 -23.60 5.00 9.49
CA SER A 105 -24.76 5.52 8.74
C SER A 105 -24.73 7.04 8.55
N ASP A 106 -23.94 7.76 9.36
CA ASP A 106 -23.70 9.19 9.19
C ASP A 106 -22.56 9.43 8.20
N ASN A 107 -22.92 9.77 6.97
CA ASN A 107 -21.98 10.10 5.90
C ASN A 107 -20.98 11.20 6.29
N ALA A 108 -21.37 12.17 7.12
CA ALA A 108 -20.46 13.22 7.56
C ALA A 108 -19.38 12.66 8.50
N ALA A 109 -19.75 11.72 9.38
CA ALA A 109 -18.80 11.01 10.23
C ALA A 109 -17.84 10.13 9.41
N VAL A 110 -18.34 9.42 8.39
CA VAL A 110 -17.52 8.62 7.45
C VAL A 110 -16.51 9.52 6.74
N CYS A 111 -16.95 10.61 6.12
CA CYS A 111 -16.07 11.52 5.38
C CYS A 111 -15.08 12.25 6.28
N LYS A 112 -15.43 12.49 7.55
CA LYS A 112 -14.49 13.04 8.53
C LYS A 112 -13.41 12.01 8.88
N ALA A 113 -13.78 10.77 9.21
CA ALA A 113 -12.83 9.71 9.52
C ALA A 113 -11.87 9.46 8.35
N TYR A 114 -12.40 9.36 7.13
CA TYR A 114 -11.59 9.21 5.92
C TYR A 114 -10.61 10.37 5.75
N LYS A 115 -11.05 11.63 5.94
CA LYS A 115 -10.15 12.79 5.88
C LYS A 115 -9.03 12.70 6.92
N ASP A 116 -9.38 12.35 8.15
CA ASP A 116 -8.42 12.27 9.27
C ASP A 116 -7.35 11.18 8.98
N ILE A 117 -7.77 10.02 8.47
CA ILE A 117 -6.86 8.94 8.04
C ILE A 117 -5.95 9.42 6.91
N ALA A 118 -6.53 10.01 5.85
CA ALA A 118 -5.78 10.46 4.68
C ALA A 118 -4.77 11.56 5.01
N ASP A 119 -5.15 12.49 5.89
CA ASP A 119 -4.24 13.53 6.38
C ASP A 119 -3.12 12.95 7.23
N CYS A 120 -3.42 11.98 8.10
CA CYS A 120 -2.40 11.32 8.91
C CYS A 120 -1.36 10.61 8.04
N TYR A 121 -1.79 9.80 7.07
CA TYR A 121 -0.91 9.14 6.11
C TYR A 121 -0.05 10.15 5.35
N TYR A 122 -0.68 11.23 4.85
CA TYR A 122 0.04 12.27 4.13
C TYR A 122 1.09 12.95 5.01
N ILE A 123 0.72 13.39 6.21
CA ILE A 123 1.61 14.12 7.12
C ILE A 123 2.80 13.26 7.54
N LYS A 124 2.57 12.01 7.96
CA LYS A 124 3.65 11.10 8.37
C LYS A 124 4.58 10.80 7.20
N THR A 125 4.02 10.50 6.04
CA THR A 125 4.82 10.26 4.82
C THR A 125 5.60 11.51 4.41
N ALA A 126 5.00 12.70 4.45
CA ALA A 126 5.69 13.92 4.06
C ALA A 126 6.87 14.26 4.97
N LYS A 127 6.75 13.97 6.27
CA LYS A 127 7.81 14.21 7.25
C LYS A 127 9.00 13.25 7.10
N VAL A 128 8.79 12.05 6.58
CA VAL A 128 9.83 11.01 6.52
C VAL A 128 10.30 10.76 5.09
N CYS A 129 9.37 10.65 4.15
CA CYS A 129 9.61 10.29 2.75
C CYS A 129 9.43 11.46 1.75
N GLY A 130 9.05 12.65 2.21
CA GLY A 130 8.88 13.84 1.36
C GLY A 130 7.47 13.99 0.76
N ASN A 131 7.19 15.16 0.18
CA ASN A 131 5.85 15.52 -0.30
C ASN A 131 5.42 14.70 -1.51
N SER A 132 6.35 14.39 -2.42
CA SER A 132 6.07 13.56 -3.59
C SER A 132 5.62 12.14 -3.18
N ALA A 133 6.31 11.56 -2.18
CA ALA A 133 5.91 10.29 -1.61
C ALA A 133 4.55 10.40 -0.92
N ALA A 134 4.32 11.45 -0.14
CA ALA A 134 3.05 11.69 0.54
C ALA A 134 1.87 11.80 -0.43
N ALA A 135 2.05 12.49 -1.55
CA ALA A 135 1.04 12.60 -2.60
C ALA A 135 0.71 11.23 -3.22
N THR A 136 1.74 10.43 -3.52
CA THR A 136 1.58 9.08 -4.07
C THR A 136 0.88 8.14 -3.08
N THR A 137 1.28 8.18 -1.80
CA THR A 137 0.63 7.41 -0.72
C THR A 137 -0.83 7.80 -0.54
N LYS A 138 -1.12 9.10 -0.55
CA LYS A 138 -2.49 9.60 -0.44
C LYS A 138 -3.33 9.17 -1.63
N GLU A 139 -2.81 9.23 -2.86
CA GLU A 139 -3.52 8.73 -4.04
C GLU A 139 -3.82 7.22 -3.95
N LEU A 140 -2.87 6.41 -3.47
CA LEU A 140 -3.11 4.98 -3.24
C LEU A 140 -4.23 4.75 -2.24
N LEU A 141 -4.13 5.39 -1.07
CA LEU A 141 -5.13 5.32 -0.01
C LEU A 141 -6.51 5.71 -0.53
N GLN A 142 -6.57 6.80 -1.31
CA GLN A 142 -7.83 7.26 -1.87
C GLN A 142 -8.42 6.28 -2.87
N SER A 143 -7.59 5.74 -3.77
CA SER A 143 -8.02 4.72 -4.74
C SER A 143 -8.63 3.49 -4.06
N ILE A 144 -8.09 3.09 -2.91
CA ILE A 144 -8.59 1.96 -2.13
C ILE A 144 -9.89 2.34 -1.44
N ILE A 145 -9.90 3.41 -0.65
CA ILE A 145 -11.08 3.77 0.16
C ILE A 145 -12.27 4.18 -0.72
N ASP A 146 -12.05 4.91 -1.82
CA ASP A 146 -13.11 5.31 -2.74
C ASP A 146 -13.75 4.09 -3.45
N SER A 147 -13.04 2.97 -3.55
CA SER A 147 -13.61 1.72 -4.10
C SER A 147 -14.47 0.94 -3.09
N ILE A 148 -14.24 1.18 -1.79
CA ILE A 148 -14.92 0.56 -0.66
C ILE A 148 -16.22 1.31 -0.35
N LEU A 149 -16.13 2.65 -0.27
CA LEU A 149 -17.24 3.50 0.12
C LEU A 149 -18.29 3.63 -0.99
N THR A 150 -19.56 3.68 -0.60
CA THR A 150 -20.67 3.96 -1.52
C THR A 150 -21.03 5.45 -1.60
N ILE A 151 -20.31 6.29 -0.85
CA ILE A 151 -20.52 7.73 -0.74
C ILE A 151 -19.30 8.48 -1.29
N SER A 152 -19.50 9.72 -1.72
CA SER A 152 -18.41 10.60 -2.15
C SER A 152 -18.02 11.57 -1.03
N CYS A 153 -16.72 11.68 -0.76
CA CYS A 153 -16.16 12.57 0.26
C CYS A 153 -15.21 13.60 -0.38
N ASP A 154 -15.76 14.70 -0.90
CA ASP A 154 -14.98 15.70 -1.65
C ASP A 154 -13.89 16.39 -0.83
N ASN A 155 -14.10 16.53 0.49
CA ASN A 155 -13.15 17.13 1.42
C ASN A 155 -11.80 16.39 1.46
N VAL A 156 -11.76 15.09 1.13
CA VAL A 156 -10.53 14.28 1.17
C VAL A 156 -9.51 14.70 0.11
N LYS A 157 -9.96 15.32 -0.97
CA LYS A 157 -9.08 15.85 -2.03
C LYS A 157 -8.15 16.96 -1.52
N GLU A 158 -8.53 17.66 -0.45
CA GLU A 158 -7.71 18.71 0.15
C GLU A 158 -6.49 18.14 0.87
N THR A 159 -5.31 18.61 0.48
CA THR A 159 -4.02 18.17 1.05
C THR A 159 -3.65 19.04 2.25
N PRO A 160 -3.30 18.44 3.41
CA PRO A 160 -2.94 19.21 4.59
C PRO A 160 -1.59 19.90 4.41
N LYS A 161 -1.42 21.06 5.04
CA LYS A 161 -0.12 21.75 5.07
C LYS A 161 0.81 21.04 6.04
N VAL A 162 1.97 20.63 5.56
CA VAL A 162 3.02 20.00 6.38
C VAL A 162 4.13 21.01 6.63
N LYS A 163 4.44 21.27 7.90
CA LYS A 163 5.61 22.07 8.30
C LYS A 163 6.85 21.20 8.22
N ASP A 164 7.92 21.76 7.64
CA ASP A 164 9.25 21.15 7.54
C ASP A 164 9.22 19.70 7.01
N PRO A 165 8.68 19.46 5.79
CA PRO A 165 8.68 18.14 5.17
C PRO A 165 10.12 17.68 4.86
N MET A 166 10.32 16.37 4.76
CA MET A 166 11.60 15.80 4.32
C MET A 166 11.95 16.36 2.92
N PRO A 167 13.16 16.89 2.70
CA PRO A 167 13.54 17.38 1.38
C PRO A 167 13.63 16.24 0.35
N GLU A 168 13.07 16.46 -0.84
CA GLU A 168 12.96 15.46 -1.93
C GLU A 168 14.31 14.88 -2.39
N GLU A 169 15.40 15.59 -2.13
CA GLU A 169 16.75 15.21 -2.54
C GLU A 169 17.28 13.98 -1.79
N TYR A 170 16.84 13.76 -0.56
CA TYR A 170 17.29 12.63 0.27
C TYR A 170 16.73 11.31 -0.27
N MET A 171 15.49 11.31 -0.77
CA MET A 171 14.83 10.14 -1.38
C MET A 171 15.50 9.66 -2.68
N LYS A 172 16.14 10.59 -3.42
CA LYS A 172 16.86 10.26 -4.66
C LYS A 172 18.20 9.56 -4.40
N LYS A 173 18.78 9.73 -3.20
CA LYS A 173 20.08 9.14 -2.85
C LYS A 173 19.96 7.67 -2.44
N GLU A 174 18.90 7.29 -1.71
CA GLU A 174 18.68 5.90 -1.30
C GLU A 174 18.46 4.97 -2.50
N ASN A 175 17.70 5.42 -3.51
CA ASN A 175 17.47 4.66 -4.74
C ASN A 175 18.74 4.42 -5.59
N LYS A 176 19.84 5.13 -5.33
CA LYS A 176 21.13 4.91 -6.02
C LYS A 176 22.05 3.95 -5.28
N ALA A 177 21.90 3.83 -3.96
CA ALA A 177 22.80 3.02 -3.12
C ALA A 177 22.68 1.51 -3.37
N ASP A 178 21.55 1.04 -3.93
CA ASP A 178 21.34 -0.37 -4.28
C ASP A 178 22.02 -0.80 -5.60
N THR A 179 22.78 0.10 -6.24
CA THR A 179 23.65 -0.21 -7.40
C THR A 179 25.11 -0.41 -7.00
N MET A 180 25.38 -0.96 -5.81
CA MET A 180 26.74 -1.41 -5.50
C MET A 180 26.95 -2.80 -6.09
N ILE A 181 27.41 -2.83 -7.34
CA ILE A 181 27.93 -4.02 -8.01
C ILE A 181 29.01 -4.60 -7.10
N LEU A 182 28.73 -5.76 -6.50
CA LEU A 182 29.73 -6.57 -5.81
C LEU A 182 30.85 -6.85 -6.82
N PRO A 183 32.11 -6.39 -6.60
CA PRO A 183 33.18 -6.71 -7.53
C PRO A 183 33.36 -8.23 -7.53
N THR A 184 33.18 -8.84 -8.70
CA THR A 184 33.37 -10.25 -9.05
C THR A 184 34.83 -10.71 -8.92
N VAL A 185 35.47 -10.45 -7.78
CA VAL A 185 36.89 -10.80 -7.53
C VAL A 185 37.04 -12.05 -6.64
N LEU A 186 35.95 -12.78 -6.38
CA LEU A 186 36.01 -14.03 -5.58
C LEU A 186 35.99 -15.33 -6.42
N HIS A 187 36.19 -15.26 -7.74
CA HIS A 187 36.32 -16.45 -8.59
C HIS A 187 37.69 -16.66 -9.24
N LEU A 188 38.68 -15.81 -8.97
CA LEU A 188 40.05 -15.97 -9.50
C LEU A 188 41.07 -16.52 -8.49
N LEU A 189 40.70 -16.74 -7.23
CA LEU A 189 41.62 -17.30 -6.22
C LEU A 189 41.52 -18.83 -6.06
N VAL A 190 40.55 -19.49 -6.69
CA VAL A 190 40.44 -20.97 -6.64
C VAL A 190 41.21 -21.65 -7.77
N SER A 191 41.64 -20.93 -8.81
CA SER A 191 42.40 -21.53 -9.93
C SER A 191 43.92 -21.48 -9.77
N ILE A 192 44.46 -20.90 -8.69
CA ILE A 192 45.92 -20.81 -8.48
C ILE A 192 46.44 -21.90 -7.51
N ILE A 193 45.57 -22.54 -6.72
CA ILE A 193 45.99 -23.56 -5.73
C ILE A 193 46.07 -24.98 -6.32
N LEU A 194 45.59 -25.22 -7.55
CA LEU A 194 45.65 -26.55 -8.20
C LEU A 194 46.80 -26.73 -9.21
N ILE A 195 47.76 -25.79 -9.28
CA ILE A 195 48.99 -25.94 -10.10
C ILE A 195 50.23 -26.25 -9.24
N PHE A 196 50.12 -26.18 -7.91
CA PHE A 196 51.17 -26.63 -6.99
C PHE A 196 50.57 -27.43 -5.84
N ILE A 197 50.26 -28.70 -6.09
CA ILE A 197 50.50 -29.90 -5.26
C ILE A 197 50.22 -31.12 -6.15
#